data_AF-A0A9P0NTP0-F1
#
_entry.id   AF-A0A9P0NTP0-F1
#
_cell.length_a   1.000
_cell.length_b   1.000
_cell.length_c   1.000
_cell.angle_alpha   90.00
_cell.angle_beta   90.00
_cell.angle_gamma   90.00
#
_symmetry.space_group_name_H-M   'P 1'
#
loop_
_entity.id
_entity.type
_entity.pdbx_description
1 polymer ?
#
loop_
_entity_poly.entity_id
_entity_poly.type
_entity_poly.pdbx_seq_one_letter_code
_entity_poly.pdbx_strand_id
1 'polypeptide(L)'
;MIIDACPSSADLIESELIGPGCLFRQHSDNLLQFICGKRAEAIELRRSQLAPLNTNVAMVLSKIPPSESHLFDENKIEDLLKSQAGSLRPTFKRKIPFAKQDQ
;
A
#
# COMPACT_ATOMS: atom_id res chain seq x y z
N MET A 1 3.82 8.75 26.15
CA MET A 1 4.34 7.47 25.64
C MET A 1 4.14 6.41 26.73
N ILE A 2 3.97 5.11 26.45
CA ILE A 2 3.67 4.10 27.50
C ILE A 2 4.74 4.07 28.61
N ILE A 3 5.99 4.35 28.24
CA ILE A 3 7.14 4.47 29.15
C ILE A 3 6.94 5.62 30.15
N ASP A 4 6.39 6.75 29.70
CA ASP A 4 6.13 7.92 30.57
C ASP A 4 5.03 7.64 31.61
N ALA A 5 4.15 6.67 31.34
CA ALA A 5 3.03 6.32 32.21
C ALA A 5 3.43 5.33 33.33
N CYS A 6 4.52 4.57 33.16
CA CYS A 6 4.96 3.55 34.11
C CYS A 6 6.50 3.44 34.15
N PRO A 7 7.19 4.41 34.80
CA PRO A 7 8.65 4.46 34.80
C PRO A 7 9.29 3.26 35.53
N SER A 8 8.58 2.64 36.48
CA SER A 8 9.06 1.46 37.21
C SER A 8 9.27 0.23 36.32
N SER A 9 8.65 0.17 35.14
CA SER A 9 8.73 -0.94 34.21
C SER A 9 9.45 -0.57 32.91
N ALA A 10 10.03 0.64 32.85
CA ALA A 10 10.64 1.18 31.63
C ALA A 10 11.73 0.25 31.09
N ASP A 11 12.64 -0.21 31.94
CA ASP A 11 13.76 -1.07 31.56
C ASP A 11 13.29 -2.41 30.96
N LEU A 12 12.23 -3.01 31.54
CA LEU A 12 11.62 -4.25 31.05
C LEU A 12 10.90 -4.04 29.71
N ILE A 13 10.18 -2.93 29.56
CA ILE A 13 9.50 -2.59 28.30
C ILE A 13 10.53 -2.35 27.20
N GLU A 14 11.62 -1.67 27.53
CA GLU A 14 12.71 -1.41 26.58
C GLU A 14 13.44 -2.70 26.22
N SER A 15 13.74 -3.59 27.17
CA SER A 15 14.43 -4.86 26.86
C SER A 15 13.56 -5.85 26.09
N GLU A 16 12.28 -5.98 26.44
CA GLU A 16 11.42 -7.05 25.91
C GLU A 16 10.55 -6.62 24.73
N LEU A 17 10.16 -5.34 24.61
CA LEU A 17 9.13 -4.90 23.66
C LEU A 17 9.61 -3.91 22.59
N ILE A 18 10.49 -2.97 22.95
CA ILE A 18 10.85 -1.84 22.05
C ILE A 18 12.30 -1.90 21.61
N GLY A 19 13.17 -2.55 22.38
CA GLY A 19 14.60 -2.61 22.12
C GLY A 19 14.92 -3.17 20.73
N PRO A 20 15.93 -2.63 20.04
CA PRO A 20 16.24 -3.02 18.66
C PRO A 20 16.66 -4.49 18.50
N GLY A 21 17.00 -5.18 19.59
CA GLY A 21 17.34 -6.60 19.61
C GLY A 21 16.29 -7.52 20.21
N CYS A 22 15.13 -7.00 20.64
CA CYS A 22 14.13 -7.85 21.28
C CYS A 22 13.32 -8.64 20.24
N LEU A 23 13.02 -9.90 20.57
CA LEU A 23 12.31 -10.81 19.67
C LEU A 23 10.90 -10.31 19.36
N PHE A 24 10.23 -9.71 20.34
CA PHE A 24 8.88 -9.17 20.15
C PHE A 24 8.85 -8.13 19.03
N ARG A 25 9.74 -7.14 19.07
CA ARG A 25 9.84 -6.11 18.05
C ARG A 25 10.19 -6.72 16.70
N GLN A 26 11.20 -7.60 16.66
CA GLN A 26 11.60 -8.26 15.42
C GLN A 26 10.45 -9.04 14.76
N HIS A 27 9.70 -9.83 15.54
CA HIS A 27 8.55 -10.56 15.02
C HIS A 27 7.41 -9.64 14.60
N SER A 28 7.14 -8.58 15.36
CA SER A 28 6.11 -7.59 15.03
C SER A 28 6.43 -6.86 13.74
N ASP A 29 7.68 -6.41 13.58
CA ASP A 29 8.16 -5.72 12.37
C ASP A 29 8.09 -6.66 11.15
N ASN A 30 8.52 -7.92 11.30
CA ASN A 30 8.42 -8.92 10.23
C ASN A 30 6.97 -9.18 9.81
N LEU A 31 6.05 -9.29 10.78
CA LEU A 31 4.63 -9.50 10.51
C LEU A 31 4.02 -8.30 9.78
N LEU A 32 4.32 -7.08 10.25
CA LEU A 32 3.88 -5.84 9.59
C LEU A 32 4.42 -5.76 8.17
N GLN A 33 5.72 -6.03 7.97
CA GLN A 33 6.32 -6.03 6.64
C GLN A 33 5.68 -7.07 5.72
N PHE A 34 5.39 -8.27 6.21
CA PHE A 34 4.71 -9.31 5.43
C PHE A 34 3.30 -8.87 5.00
N ILE A 35 2.48 -8.39 5.94
CA ILE A 35 1.09 -7.98 5.66
C ILE A 35 1.08 -6.75 4.75
N CYS A 36 1.87 -5.72 5.07
CA CYS A 36 1.97 -4.51 4.26
C CYS A 36 2.53 -4.79 2.87
N GLY A 37 3.50 -5.71 2.76
CA GLY A 37 4.04 -6.17 1.48
C GLY A 37 2.97 -6.85 0.62
N LYS A 38 2.21 -7.80 1.19
CA LYS A 38 1.10 -8.46 0.49
C LYS A 38 0.01 -7.48 0.06
N ARG A 39 -0.30 -6.49 0.90
CA ARG A 39 -1.25 -5.42 0.56
C ARG A 39 -0.73 -4.56 -0.60
N ALA A 40 0.56 -4.21 -0.59
CA ALA A 40 1.17 -3.43 -1.67
C ALA A 40 1.15 -4.20 -3.01
N GLU A 41 1.49 -5.50 -3.00
CA GLU A 41 1.40 -6.38 -4.17
C GLU A 41 -0.02 -6.40 -4.76
N ALA A 42 -1.04 -6.57 -3.91
CA ALA A 42 -2.43 -6.62 -4.34
C ALA A 42 -2.93 -5.29 -4.93
N ILE A 43 -2.51 -4.16 -4.35
CA ILE A 43 -2.82 -2.83 -4.87
C ILE A 43 -2.16 -2.62 -6.22
N GLU A 44 -0.88 -2.95 -6.36
CA GLU A 44 -0.15 -2.79 -7.63
C GLU A 44 -0.75 -3.65 -8.75
N LEU A 45 -1.09 -4.91 -8.45
CA LEU A 45 -1.77 -5.79 -9.39
C LEU A 45 -3.08 -5.15 -9.91
N ARG A 46 -3.92 -4.63 -9.01
CA ARG A 46 -5.19 -3.97 -9.40
C ARG A 46 -4.94 -2.70 -10.21
N ARG A 47 -3.93 -1.90 -9.85
CA ARG A 47 -3.57 -0.67 -10.58
C ARG A 47 -3.06 -0.97 -11.99
N SER A 48 -2.27 -2.03 -12.16
CA SER A 48 -1.79 -2.47 -13.48
C SER A 48 -2.92 -2.81 -14.45
N GLN A 49 -4.06 -3.32 -13.94
CA GLN A 49 -5.24 -3.63 -14.75
C GLN A 49 -6.01 -2.37 -15.20
N LEU A 50 -5.81 -1.26 -14.51
CA LEU A 50 -6.41 0.04 -14.81
C LEU A 50 -5.46 0.95 -15.60
N ALA A 51 -4.26 0.48 -15.93
CA ALA A 51 -3.27 1.29 -16.65
C ALA A 51 -3.80 1.71 -18.03
N PRO A 52 -3.80 3.03 -18.34
CA PRO A 52 -4.23 3.52 -19.64
C PRO A 52 -3.22 3.13 -20.74
N LEU A 53 -3.68 3.07 -21.99
CA LEU A 53 -2.81 2.77 -23.14
C LEU A 53 -1.75 3.85 -23.37
N ASN A 54 -2.06 5.11 -23.00
CA ASN A 54 -1.14 6.21 -23.11
C ASN A 54 -0.05 6.09 -22.02
N THR A 55 1.18 5.85 -22.44
CA THR A 55 2.33 5.62 -21.56
C THR A 55 2.66 6.83 -20.68
N ASN A 56 2.49 8.06 -21.19
CA ASN A 56 2.72 9.28 -20.41
C ASN A 56 1.73 9.38 -19.26
N VAL A 57 0.46 9.05 -19.52
CA VAL A 57 -0.58 9.02 -18.51
C VAL A 57 -0.31 7.91 -17.49
N ALA A 58 0.01 6.70 -17.97
CA ALA A 58 0.32 5.58 -17.09
C ALA A 58 1.48 5.90 -16.13
N MET A 59 2.49 6.64 -16.61
CA MET A 59 3.61 7.10 -15.78
C MET A 59 3.21 8.14 -14.74
N VAL A 60 2.27 9.03 -15.05
CA VAL A 60 1.76 10.00 -14.06
C VAL A 60 0.86 9.31 -13.04
N LEU A 61 -0.02 8.43 -13.52
CA LEU A 61 -0.95 7.67 -12.69
C LEU A 61 -0.21 6.73 -11.71
N SER A 62 0.91 6.12 -12.13
CA SER A 62 1.72 5.26 -11.26
C SER A 62 2.31 5.99 -10.04
N LYS A 63 2.53 7.30 -10.14
CA LYS A 63 3.05 8.14 -9.05
C LYS A 63 1.99 8.55 -8.02
N ILE A 64 0.71 8.43 -8.35
CA ILE A 64 -0.38 8.78 -7.43
C ILE A 64 -0.50 7.68 -6.38
N PRO A 65 -0.32 7.92 -5.06
CA PRO A 65 -0.44 6.88 -4.05
C PRO A 65 -1.89 6.38 -3.93
N PRO A 66 -2.15 5.19 -3.36
CA PRO A 66 -3.49 4.76 -3.00
C PRO A 66 -4.05 5.60 -1.83
N SER A 67 -5.38 5.69 -1.72
CA SER A 67 -6.05 6.23 -0.54
C SER A 67 -6.49 5.09 0.39
N GLU A 68 -7.22 5.43 1.47
CA GLU A 68 -7.76 4.43 2.40
C GLU A 68 -8.78 3.50 1.72
N SER A 69 -9.63 4.06 0.86
CA SER A 69 -10.75 3.37 0.20
C SER A 69 -10.52 3.10 -1.28
N HIS A 70 -9.62 3.84 -1.94
CA HIS A 70 -9.42 3.77 -3.40
C HIS A 70 -7.99 3.39 -3.78
N LEU A 71 -7.86 2.82 -4.98
CA LEU A 71 -6.56 2.41 -5.54
C LEU A 71 -5.62 3.59 -5.82
N PHE A 72 -6.18 4.80 -5.89
CA PHE A 72 -5.49 6.05 -6.15
C PHE A 72 -6.13 7.15 -5.31
N ASP A 73 -5.33 8.14 -4.92
CA ASP A 73 -5.76 9.37 -4.27
C ASP A 73 -6.73 10.16 -5.18
N GLU A 74 -7.96 10.34 -4.71
CA GLU A 74 -9.06 10.96 -5.44
C GLU A 74 -8.73 12.38 -5.86
N ASN A 75 -8.18 13.20 -4.95
CA ASN A 75 -7.86 14.60 -5.23
C ASN A 75 -6.83 14.71 -6.36
N LYS A 76 -5.80 13.85 -6.33
CA LYS A 76 -4.75 13.83 -7.36
C LYS A 76 -5.26 13.30 -8.70
N ILE A 77 -6.19 12.35 -8.68
CA ILE A 77 -6.85 11.89 -9.90
C ILE A 77 -7.69 13.01 -10.52
N GLU A 78 -8.45 13.75 -9.71
CA GLU A 78 -9.25 14.86 -10.21
C GLU A 78 -8.39 15.93 -10.89
N ASP A 79 -7.24 16.27 -10.31
CA ASP A 79 -6.29 17.21 -10.90
C ASP A 79 -5.70 16.69 -12.22
N LEU A 80 -5.43 15.38 -12.29
CA LEU A 80 -5.00 14.74 -13.53
C LEU A 80 -6.10 14.78 -14.60
N LEU A 81 -7.36 14.57 -14.22
CA LEU A 81 -8.50 14.65 -15.15
C LEU A 81 -8.70 16.07 -15.69
N LYS A 82 -8.59 17.08 -14.82
CA LYS A 82 -8.71 18.50 -15.20
C LYS A 82 -7.60 18.90 -16.18
N SER A 83 -6.38 18.41 -15.98
CA SER A 83 -5.23 18.73 -16.83
C SER A 83 -5.20 17.94 -18.16
N GLN A 84 -5.82 16.77 -18.22
CA GLN A 84 -5.79 15.88 -19.41
C GLN A 84 -7.16 15.66 -20.06
N ALA A 85 -8.08 16.61 -19.94
CA ALA A 85 -9.46 16.52 -20.45
C ALA A 85 -9.51 15.95 -21.89
N GLY A 86 -9.85 14.65 -22.01
CA GLY A 86 -10.04 13.95 -23.29
C GLY A 86 -9.34 12.60 -23.47
N SER A 87 -8.24 12.29 -22.76
CA SER A 87 -7.42 11.08 -23.05
C SER A 87 -7.56 9.93 -22.04
N LEU A 88 -8.21 10.16 -20.89
CA LEU A 88 -8.34 9.20 -19.80
C LEU A 88 -9.57 8.29 -19.93
N ARG A 89 -9.83 7.72 -21.11
CA ARG A 89 -10.78 6.60 -21.17
C ARG A 89 -10.02 5.34 -20.75
N PRO A 90 -10.22 4.80 -19.54
CA PRO A 90 -9.62 3.52 -19.18
C PRO A 90 -10.13 2.47 -20.15
N THR A 91 -9.26 2.01 -21.05
CA THR A 91 -9.50 0.78 -21.81
C THR A 91 -9.29 -0.37 -20.86
N PHE A 92 -10.37 -0.82 -20.22
CA PHE A 92 -10.38 -2.04 -19.43
C PHE A 92 -9.91 -3.20 -20.32
N LYS A 93 -8.67 -3.64 -20.13
CA LYS A 93 -8.19 -4.89 -20.73
C LYS A 93 -8.89 -6.04 -20.02
N ARG A 94 -10.13 -6.36 -20.42
CA ARG A 94 -10.80 -7.59 -19.98
C ARG A 94 -10.05 -8.78 -20.57
N LYS A 95 -9.43 -9.60 -19.72
CA LYS A 95 -9.00 -11.01 -19.89
C LYS A 95 -8.18 -11.39 -18.63
N ILE A 96 -8.36 -12.47 -17.84
CA ILE A 96 -9.19 -13.72 -17.85
C ILE A 96 -9.30 -14.24 -16.36
N PRO A 97 -9.74 -15.49 -16.03
CA PRO A 97 -10.55 -15.79 -14.85
C PRO A 97 -9.73 -16.01 -13.57
N PHE A 98 -10.41 -15.97 -12.43
CA PHE A 98 -9.86 -16.40 -11.14
C PHE A 98 -9.39 -17.87 -11.26
N ALA A 99 -8.08 -18.09 -11.36
CA ALA A 99 -7.52 -19.43 -11.19
C ALA A 99 -7.71 -19.81 -9.72
N LYS A 100 -8.56 -20.79 -9.45
CA LYS A 100 -8.61 -21.45 -8.14
C LYS A 100 -7.22 -22.07 -7.92
N GLN A 101 -6.55 -21.69 -6.85
CA GLN A 101 -5.42 -22.45 -6.36
C GLN A 101 -5.99 -23.64 -5.59
N ASP A 102 -5.91 -24.82 -6.20
CA ASP A 102 -6.02 -26.09 -5.50
C ASP A 102 -4.72 -26.30 -4.71
N GLN A 103 -4.79 -26.26 -3.38
CA GLN A 103 -4.06 -27.16 -2.48
C GLN A 103 -4.65 -27.14 -1.07
#